data_AF-A0A5C3NPC0-F1
#
_entry.id   AF-A0A5C3NPC0-F1
#
_cell.length_a   1.000
_cell.length_b   1.000
_cell.length_c   1.000
_cell.angle_alpha   90.00
_cell.angle_beta   90.00
_cell.angle_gamma   90.00
#
_symmetry.space_group_name_H-M   'P 1'
#
loop_
_entity.id
_entity.type
_entity.pdbx_description
1 polymer ?
#
loop_
_entity_poly.entity_id
_entity_poly.type
_entity_poly.pdbx_seq_one_letter_code
_entity_poly.pdbx_strand_id
1 'polypeptide(L)'
;QVCDYRDAKVASRDIFDTMVITSPNMDYVPAYPVETTIVHTYADGMWGQHEYSRFPQPFVRGRWHLACIPARPCPPEVPAALWNRLSAKDWREDTSIGFSGLGHMTAELQEDLDSAAAVAIRRYEEIDVPANVRAYGSMLVLILRQVLDRMRHLPAAPSVAIAVAAHVQRVALELCGLWTYAEVVVPRTESSVDFSARVLPVVGGFAREASDAALFTRVGIPTWYLQPLTHQLGVWRVVE
;
A
#
# COMPACT_ATOMS: atom_id res chain seq x y z
N GLN A 1 -10.94 -1.52 -21.84
CA GLN A 1 -10.79 -2.88 -22.38
C GLN A 1 -9.75 -3.60 -21.54
N VAL A 2 -10.08 -4.81 -21.07
CA VAL A 2 -9.18 -5.70 -20.31
C VAL A 2 -8.84 -6.85 -21.24
N CYS A 3 -7.60 -7.34 -21.21
CA CYS A 3 -7.19 -8.50 -22.00
C CYS A 3 -6.95 -9.72 -21.12
N ASP A 4 -6.69 -10.87 -21.76
CA ASP A 4 -6.22 -12.06 -21.05
C ASP A 4 -4.92 -11.74 -20.29
N TYR A 5 -4.68 -12.41 -19.16
CA TYR A 5 -3.51 -12.16 -18.32
C TYR A 5 -2.18 -12.51 -19.00
N ARG A 6 -2.21 -13.33 -20.05
CA ARG A 6 -1.04 -13.66 -20.88
C ARG A 6 -0.72 -12.57 -21.88
N ASP A 7 -1.73 -11.80 -22.29
CA ASP A 7 -1.57 -10.65 -23.16
C ASP A 7 -1.40 -9.36 -22.33
N ALA A 8 -0.98 -8.29 -22.99
CA ALA A 8 -0.60 -7.05 -22.35
C ALA A 8 -1.32 -5.85 -22.96
N LYS A 9 -2.25 -5.24 -22.21
CA LYS A 9 -2.80 -3.94 -22.56
C LYS A 9 -1.67 -2.90 -22.65
N VAL A 10 -0.77 -2.95 -21.68
CA VAL A 10 0.49 -2.22 -21.69
C VAL A 10 1.66 -3.10 -21.30
N ALA A 11 2.83 -2.80 -21.84
CA ALA A 11 4.10 -3.40 -21.46
C ALA A 11 5.19 -2.35 -21.28
N SER A 12 6.06 -2.51 -20.30
CA SER A 12 7.33 -1.78 -20.18
C SER A 12 8.49 -2.78 -20.09
N ARG A 13 9.64 -2.41 -20.65
CA ARG A 13 10.84 -3.24 -20.57
C ARG A 13 11.29 -3.29 -19.12
N ASP A 14 11.49 -4.51 -18.61
CA ASP A 14 12.05 -4.68 -17.28
C ASP A 14 13.56 -4.39 -17.29
N ILE A 15 14.16 -4.25 -16.11
CA ILE A 15 15.62 -4.16 -15.92
C ILE A 15 16.38 -5.41 -16.42
N PHE A 16 15.68 -6.50 -16.74
CA PHE A 16 16.24 -7.74 -17.26
C PHE A 16 15.93 -7.87 -18.75
N ASP A 17 16.96 -7.98 -19.60
CA ASP A 17 16.84 -8.00 -21.08
C ASP A 17 15.89 -9.06 -21.66
N THR A 18 15.56 -10.09 -20.88
CA THR A 18 14.69 -11.22 -21.30
C THR A 18 13.29 -11.17 -20.69
N MET A 19 13.01 -10.23 -19.79
CA MET A 19 11.72 -10.12 -19.09
C MET A 19 11.02 -8.83 -19.48
N VAL A 20 9.69 -8.88 -19.40
CA VAL A 20 8.82 -7.74 -19.66
C VAL A 20 7.77 -7.67 -18.56
N ILE A 21 7.45 -6.45 -18.14
CA ILE A 21 6.36 -6.21 -17.20
C ILE A 21 5.14 -5.84 -18.02
N THR A 22 4.08 -6.64 -17.89
CA THR A 22 2.84 -6.45 -18.63
C THR A 22 1.68 -6.19 -17.69
N SER A 23 0.69 -5.41 -18.10
CA SER A 23 -0.58 -5.34 -17.38
C SER A 23 -1.76 -5.73 -18.27
N PRO A 24 -2.63 -6.63 -17.82
CA PRO A 24 -3.84 -6.96 -18.55
C PRO A 24 -5.00 -6.00 -18.25
N ASN A 25 -4.98 -5.35 -17.09
CA ASN A 25 -6.10 -4.54 -16.58
C ASN A 25 -5.75 -3.09 -16.22
N MET A 26 -4.48 -2.67 -16.35
CA MET A 26 -4.04 -1.28 -16.16
C MET A 26 -3.53 -0.64 -17.46
N ASP A 27 -3.57 0.68 -17.50
CA ASP A 27 -3.11 1.51 -18.61
C ASP A 27 -1.67 2.00 -18.47
N TYR A 28 -0.98 1.62 -17.40
CA TYR A 28 0.39 2.03 -17.12
C TYR A 28 1.16 0.90 -16.44
N VAL A 29 2.49 1.00 -16.44
CA VAL A 29 3.38 0.14 -15.67
C VAL A 29 4.11 1.02 -14.65
N PRO A 30 3.95 0.78 -13.33
CA PRO A 30 4.69 1.50 -12.31
C PRO A 30 6.14 1.01 -12.27
N ALA A 31 7.02 1.85 -11.71
CA ALA A 31 8.41 1.46 -11.47
C ALA A 31 8.47 0.18 -10.61
N TYR A 32 9.23 -0.80 -11.06
CA TYR A 32 9.43 -2.05 -10.33
C TYR A 32 10.36 -1.83 -9.13
N PRO A 33 9.97 -2.19 -7.90
CA PRO A 33 10.82 -2.03 -6.73
C PRO A 33 11.92 -3.12 -6.73
N VAL A 34 13.05 -2.80 -7.36
CA VAL A 34 14.22 -3.68 -7.45
C VAL A 34 14.75 -4.01 -6.06
N GLU A 35 14.94 -5.29 -5.76
CA GLU A 35 15.47 -5.74 -4.47
C GLU A 35 16.83 -5.06 -4.18
N THR A 36 16.93 -4.44 -3.01
CA THR A 36 18.11 -3.69 -2.56
C THR A 36 18.47 -4.12 -1.14
N THR A 37 19.76 -4.13 -0.83
CA THR A 37 20.27 -4.39 0.53
C THR A 37 19.96 -3.25 1.50
N ILE A 38 19.69 -2.04 0.99
CA ILE A 38 19.44 -0.85 1.81
C ILE A 38 18.15 -0.17 1.33
N VAL A 39 17.19 -0.04 2.23
CA VAL A 39 15.98 0.77 2.02
C VAL A 39 16.23 2.16 2.60
N HIS A 40 16.22 3.18 1.75
CA HIS A 40 16.42 4.57 2.16
C HIS A 40 15.12 5.17 2.70
N THR A 41 15.21 5.84 3.85
CA THR A 41 14.12 6.68 4.37
C THR A 41 14.34 8.11 3.88
N TYR A 42 13.33 8.67 3.21
CA TYR A 42 13.38 10.02 2.64
C TYR A 42 12.92 11.08 3.66
N ALA A 43 13.02 12.35 3.27
CA ALA A 43 12.69 13.49 4.14
C ALA A 43 11.21 13.54 4.59
N ASP A 44 10.33 12.83 3.91
CA ASP A 44 8.91 12.65 4.26
C ASP A 44 8.66 11.40 5.13
N GLY A 45 9.71 10.68 5.54
CA GLY A 45 9.61 9.46 6.34
C GLY A 45 9.20 8.21 5.55
N MET A 46 9.04 8.33 4.23
CA MET A 46 8.65 7.22 3.35
C MET A 46 9.88 6.52 2.75
N TRP A 47 9.64 5.38 2.09
CA TRP A 47 10.70 4.53 1.53
C TRP A 47 10.82 4.57 0.00
N GLY A 48 10.32 5.63 -0.63
CA GLY A 48 10.28 5.75 -2.09
C GLY A 48 9.52 4.59 -2.72
N GLN A 49 10.09 3.96 -3.75
CA GLN A 49 9.46 2.82 -4.45
C GLN A 49 9.20 1.59 -3.56
N HIS A 50 9.91 1.46 -2.43
CA HIS A 50 9.73 0.38 -1.46
C HIS A 50 8.62 0.65 -0.45
N GLU A 51 7.93 1.79 -0.58
CA GLU A 51 6.80 2.12 0.27
C GLU A 51 5.58 1.28 -0.12
N TYR A 52 5.43 0.11 0.53
CA TYR A 52 4.35 -0.83 0.25
C TYR A 52 2.95 -0.25 0.48
N SER A 53 2.83 0.78 1.33
CA SER A 53 1.56 1.44 1.61
C SER A 53 1.11 2.41 0.51
N ARG A 54 1.98 2.66 -0.49
CA ARG A 54 1.74 3.62 -1.58
C ARG A 54 1.87 3.00 -2.96
N PHE A 55 2.82 2.08 -3.11
CA PHE A 55 3.20 1.53 -4.40
C PHE A 55 3.04 0.02 -4.43
N PRO A 56 2.67 -0.54 -5.59
CA PRO A 56 2.61 -1.98 -5.77
C PRO A 56 3.95 -2.64 -5.46
N GLN A 57 3.90 -3.79 -4.80
CA GLN A 57 5.07 -4.57 -4.42
C GLN A 57 5.05 -5.95 -5.11
N PRO A 58 6.19 -6.66 -5.16
CA PRO A 58 6.23 -8.06 -5.57
C PRO A 58 5.27 -8.86 -4.70
N PHE A 59 4.39 -9.61 -5.36
CA PHE A 59 3.37 -10.37 -4.67
C PHE A 59 4.02 -11.50 -3.85
N VAL A 60 3.66 -11.57 -2.57
CA VAL A 60 4.06 -12.63 -1.65
C VAL A 60 2.81 -13.37 -1.20
N ARG A 61 2.79 -14.69 -1.42
CA ARG A 61 1.67 -15.54 -1.00
C ARG A 61 1.45 -15.42 0.51
N GLY A 62 0.19 -15.31 0.91
CA GLY A 62 -0.21 -15.05 2.30
C GLY A 62 -0.22 -13.58 2.70
N ARG A 63 0.14 -12.65 1.80
CA ARG A 63 0.11 -11.19 2.05
C ARG A 63 -0.72 -10.41 1.02
N TRP A 64 -1.83 -11.01 0.58
CA TRP A 64 -2.75 -10.40 -0.39
C TRP A 64 -3.27 -9.03 0.04
N HIS A 65 -3.44 -8.81 1.35
CA HIS A 65 -3.93 -7.56 1.89
C HIS A 65 -3.05 -6.35 1.55
N LEU A 66 -1.75 -6.56 1.31
CA LEU A 66 -0.85 -5.48 0.89
C LEU A 66 -1.22 -4.95 -0.50
N ALA A 67 -1.56 -5.82 -1.44
CA ALA A 67 -2.03 -5.41 -2.77
C ALA A 67 -3.42 -4.76 -2.72
N CYS A 68 -4.15 -4.95 -1.62
CA CYS A 68 -5.49 -4.42 -1.41
C CYS A 68 -5.50 -3.07 -0.69
N ILE A 69 -4.34 -2.53 -0.31
CA ILE A 69 -4.24 -1.19 0.29
C ILE A 69 -4.86 -0.18 -0.69
N PRO A 70 -5.74 0.73 -0.26
CA PRO A 70 -6.32 1.74 -1.15
C PRO A 70 -5.22 2.56 -1.85
N ALA A 71 -5.39 2.85 -3.14
CA ALA A 71 -4.41 3.66 -3.88
C ALA A 71 -4.59 5.17 -3.62
N ARG A 72 -5.78 5.57 -3.18
CA ARG A 72 -6.18 6.96 -2.99
C ARG A 72 -7.18 7.09 -1.84
N PRO A 73 -7.32 8.29 -1.25
CA PRO A 73 -8.36 8.56 -0.27
C PRO A 73 -9.75 8.20 -0.79
N CYS A 74 -10.60 7.74 0.11
CA CYS A 74 -12.03 7.55 -0.12
C CYS A 74 -12.79 7.97 1.14
N PRO A 75 -12.90 9.28 1.42
CA PRO A 75 -13.57 9.76 2.62
C PRO A 75 -15.09 9.51 2.57
N PRO A 76 -15.73 9.28 3.74
CA PRO A 76 -15.14 9.26 5.08
C PRO A 76 -14.45 7.95 5.46
N GLU A 77 -14.64 6.88 4.69
CA GLU A 77 -14.24 5.52 5.07
C GLU A 77 -12.73 5.31 5.08
N VAL A 78 -12.01 6.10 4.28
CA VAL A 78 -10.56 6.10 4.15
C VAL A 78 -10.06 7.55 4.12
N PRO A 79 -9.70 8.12 5.28
CA PRO A 79 -9.42 9.56 5.42
C PRO A 79 -8.19 10.04 4.62
N ALA A 80 -8.30 11.25 4.08
CA ALA A 80 -7.25 11.84 3.23
C ALA A 80 -5.94 12.11 3.97
N ALA A 81 -5.98 12.31 5.29
CA ALA A 81 -4.81 12.49 6.14
C ALA A 81 -3.78 11.36 6.00
N LEU A 82 -4.24 10.14 5.67
CA LEU A 82 -3.37 9.01 5.42
C LEU A 82 -2.52 9.16 4.16
N TRP A 83 -2.75 10.13 3.27
CA TRP A 83 -1.95 10.44 2.06
C TRP A 83 -1.21 11.77 2.11
N ASN A 84 -1.35 12.52 3.20
CA ASN A 84 -0.66 13.80 3.32
C ASN A 84 0.86 13.58 3.26
N ARG A 85 1.54 14.38 2.43
CA ARG A 85 3.00 14.37 2.36
C ARG A 85 3.55 15.12 3.57
N LEU A 86 4.24 14.37 4.43
CA LEU A 86 4.86 14.91 5.62
C LEU A 86 6.15 15.67 5.28
N SER A 87 6.47 16.67 6.09
CA SER A 87 7.62 17.53 5.90
C SER A 87 8.08 18.16 7.22
N ALA A 88 9.22 18.83 7.19
CA ALA A 88 9.72 19.60 8.33
C ALA A 88 8.77 20.74 8.77
N LYS A 89 7.83 21.18 7.90
CA LYS A 89 6.84 22.20 8.26
C LYS A 89 5.79 21.68 9.24
N ASP A 90 5.63 20.35 9.29
CA ASP A 90 4.65 19.67 10.13
C ASP A 90 5.20 19.35 11.53
N TRP A 91 6.39 19.86 11.86
CA TRP A 91 7.05 19.65 13.14
C TRP A 91 7.28 20.99 13.84
N ARG A 92 7.14 20.98 15.17
CA ARG A 92 7.39 22.13 16.05
C ARG A 92 8.31 21.73 17.17
N GLU A 93 9.34 22.54 17.38
CA GLU A 93 10.25 22.41 18.52
C GLU A 93 9.47 22.66 19.82
N ASP A 94 9.74 21.82 20.83
CA ASP A 94 9.22 22.01 22.16
C ASP A 94 10.27 22.78 22.99
N THR A 95 10.02 24.07 23.13
CA THR A 95 10.91 25.00 23.84
C THR A 95 10.88 24.81 25.36
N SER A 96 9.98 23.97 25.89
CA SER A 96 9.85 23.72 27.33
C SER A 96 10.83 22.67 27.87
N ILE A 97 11.42 21.84 26.99
CA ILE A 97 12.24 20.67 27.36
C ILE A 97 13.66 21.05 27.83
N GLY A 98 14.08 22.30 27.64
CA GLY A 98 15.44 22.75 28.01
C GLY A 98 16.56 22.18 27.14
N PHE A 99 16.24 21.36 26.13
CA PHE A 99 17.13 20.87 25.09
C PHE A 99 16.61 21.30 23.72
N SER A 100 17.49 21.80 22.86
CA SER A 100 17.14 22.15 21.48
C SER A 100 17.07 20.90 20.58
N GLY A 101 16.28 21.01 19.52
CA GLY A 101 16.14 19.99 18.49
C GLY A 101 15.17 18.85 18.82
N LEU A 102 14.39 18.97 19.90
CA LEU A 102 13.34 18.02 20.26
C LEU A 102 11.97 18.70 20.21
N GLY A 103 10.96 17.95 19.77
CA GLY A 103 9.63 18.50 19.58
C GLY A 103 8.67 17.47 19.00
N HIS A 104 7.53 17.95 18.52
CA HIS A 104 6.40 17.12 18.13
C HIS A 104 5.90 17.47 16.73
N MET A 105 5.16 16.54 16.12
CA MET A 105 4.31 16.90 14.98
C MET A 105 3.26 17.92 15.42
N THR A 106 2.80 18.80 14.53
CA THR A 106 1.80 19.82 14.89
C THR A 106 0.52 19.18 15.43
N ALA A 107 -0.19 19.90 16.30
CA ALA A 107 -1.40 19.40 16.92
C ALA A 107 -2.47 19.04 15.87
N GLU A 108 -2.58 19.84 14.80
CA GLU A 108 -3.53 19.61 13.71
C GLU A 108 -3.23 18.30 12.99
N LEU A 109 -1.95 18.02 12.68
CA LEU A 109 -1.57 16.77 12.04
C LEU A 109 -1.77 15.57 12.97
N GLN A 110 -1.47 15.72 14.26
CA GLN A 110 -1.71 14.64 15.23
C GLN A 110 -3.20 14.29 15.30
N GLU A 111 -4.07 15.29 15.37
CA GLU A 111 -5.52 15.10 15.40
C GLU A 111 -6.03 14.43 14.11
N ASP A 112 -5.57 14.88 12.95
CA ASP A 112 -5.90 14.31 11.65
C ASP A 112 -5.52 12.83 11.56
N LEU A 113 -4.30 12.48 12.01
CA LEU A 113 -3.80 11.10 12.00
C LEU A 113 -4.47 10.22 13.06
N ASP A 114 -4.79 10.79 14.23
CA ASP A 114 -5.54 10.11 15.29
C ASP A 114 -6.95 9.73 14.83
N SER A 115 -7.65 10.69 14.24
CA SER A 115 -8.97 10.48 13.65
C SER A 115 -8.92 9.43 12.54
N ALA A 116 -7.93 9.52 11.66
CA ALA A 116 -7.77 8.56 10.57
C ALA A 116 -7.48 7.13 11.05
N ALA A 117 -6.61 6.99 12.05
CA ALA A 117 -6.30 5.71 12.67
C ALA A 117 -7.53 5.12 13.39
N ALA A 118 -8.31 5.95 14.09
CA ALA A 118 -9.54 5.51 14.75
C ALA A 118 -10.56 4.96 13.74
N VAL A 119 -10.71 5.60 12.57
CA VAL A 119 -11.56 5.09 11.48
C VAL A 119 -11.05 3.73 10.98
N ALA A 120 -9.75 3.59 10.72
CA ALA A 120 -9.16 2.34 10.24
C ALA A 120 -9.34 1.19 11.25
N ILE A 121 -9.11 1.45 12.55
CA ILE A 121 -9.29 0.47 13.63
C ILE A 121 -10.75 0.06 13.72
N ARG A 122 -11.70 1.02 13.79
CA ARG A 122 -13.12 0.72 13.92
C ARG A 122 -13.62 -0.18 12.79
N ARG A 123 -13.28 0.16 11.53
CA ARG A 123 -13.68 -0.62 10.37
C ARG A 123 -13.13 -2.04 10.39
N TYR A 124 -11.91 -2.21 10.88
CA TYR A 124 -11.32 -3.54 11.06
C TYR A 124 -11.97 -4.32 12.22
N GLU A 125 -12.36 -3.65 13.30
CA GLU A 125 -13.03 -4.32 14.43
C GLU A 125 -14.46 -4.79 14.06
N GLU A 126 -15.09 -4.14 13.08
CA GLU A 126 -16.44 -4.46 12.59
C GLU A 126 -16.51 -5.67 11.63
N ILE A 127 -15.38 -6.10 11.04
CA ILE A 127 -15.39 -7.23 10.08
C ILE A 127 -15.36 -8.60 10.76
N ASP A 128 -16.03 -9.56 10.12
CA ASP A 128 -15.88 -10.97 10.48
C ASP A 128 -14.83 -11.64 9.61
N VAL A 129 -13.78 -12.15 10.26
CA VAL A 129 -12.63 -12.75 9.57
C VAL A 129 -12.14 -13.99 10.30
N PRO A 130 -11.52 -14.94 9.58
CA PRO A 130 -10.89 -16.12 10.17
C PRO A 130 -9.89 -15.76 11.28
N ALA A 131 -9.70 -16.67 12.25
CA ALA A 131 -8.88 -16.42 13.44
C ALA A 131 -7.43 -15.98 13.12
N ASN A 132 -6.80 -16.52 12.07
CA ASN A 132 -5.45 -16.13 11.65
C ASN A 132 -5.40 -14.68 11.13
N VAL A 133 -6.42 -14.25 10.37
CA VAL A 133 -6.55 -12.87 9.90
C VAL A 133 -6.88 -11.94 11.06
N ARG A 134 -7.71 -12.41 12.00
CA ARG A 134 -8.04 -11.67 13.23
C ARG A 134 -6.80 -11.44 14.09
N ALA A 135 -5.95 -12.45 14.25
CA ALA A 135 -4.71 -12.33 15.02
C ALA A 135 -3.75 -11.32 14.39
N TYR A 136 -3.57 -11.38 13.06
CA TYR A 136 -2.70 -10.45 12.34
C TYR A 136 -3.19 -9.00 12.41
N GLY A 137 -4.47 -8.75 12.14
CA GLY A 137 -5.01 -7.40 12.25
C GLY A 137 -5.02 -6.88 13.69
N SER A 138 -5.23 -7.74 14.70
CA SER A 138 -5.06 -7.35 16.12
C SER A 138 -3.63 -6.91 16.43
N MET A 139 -2.63 -7.58 15.85
CA MET A 139 -1.23 -7.15 15.95
C MET A 139 -1.03 -5.77 15.28
N LEU A 140 -1.61 -5.53 14.11
CA LEU A 140 -1.53 -4.21 13.45
C LEU A 140 -2.20 -3.11 14.29
N VAL A 141 -3.36 -3.38 14.91
CA VAL A 141 -4.03 -2.44 15.82
C VAL A 141 -3.15 -2.10 17.02
N LEU A 142 -2.48 -3.10 17.60
CA LEU A 142 -1.53 -2.88 18.70
C LEU A 142 -0.37 -1.98 18.27
N ILE A 143 0.25 -2.29 17.12
CA ILE A 143 1.35 -1.49 16.56
C ILE A 143 0.87 -0.06 16.30
N LEU A 144 -0.30 0.12 15.68
CA LEU A 144 -0.85 1.44 15.38
C LEU A 144 -1.05 2.27 16.65
N ARG A 145 -1.65 1.69 17.70
CA ARG A 145 -1.82 2.36 19.00
C ARG A 145 -0.48 2.76 19.62
N GLN A 146 0.52 1.89 19.58
CA GLN A 146 1.87 2.19 20.10
C GLN A 146 2.56 3.33 19.33
N VAL A 147 2.42 3.36 18.00
CA VAL A 147 3.02 4.41 17.17
C VAL A 147 2.30 5.74 17.37
N LEU A 148 0.98 5.74 17.55
CA LEU A 148 0.21 6.93 17.95
C LEU A 148 0.67 7.48 19.30
N ASP A 149 0.79 6.62 20.31
CA ASP A 149 1.25 7.04 21.64
C ASP A 149 2.67 7.62 21.58
N ARG A 150 3.55 7.03 20.77
CA ARG A 150 4.88 7.57 20.50
C ARG A 150 4.81 8.95 19.84
N MET A 151 3.97 9.13 18.82
CA MET A 151 3.80 10.42 18.13
C MET A 151 3.31 11.52 19.08
N ARG A 152 2.34 11.19 19.94
CA ARG A 152 1.71 12.13 20.88
C ARG A 152 2.65 12.53 22.01
N HIS A 153 3.35 11.57 22.61
CA HIS A 153 3.95 11.76 23.92
C HIS A 153 5.48 11.82 23.92
N LEU A 154 6.15 11.32 22.88
CA LEU A 154 7.61 11.29 22.86
C LEU A 154 8.16 12.38 21.94
N PRO A 155 8.72 13.47 22.51
CA PRO A 155 9.40 14.48 21.71
C PRO A 155 10.60 13.87 21.02
N ALA A 156 10.81 14.23 19.76
CA ALA A 156 11.86 13.66 18.94
C ALA A 156 12.43 14.71 17.96
N ALA A 157 13.61 14.41 17.42
CA ALA A 157 14.18 15.16 16.32
C ALA A 157 13.24 15.14 15.10
N PRO A 158 13.27 16.17 14.22
CA PRO A 158 12.31 16.31 13.12
C PRO A 158 12.20 15.06 12.23
N SER A 159 13.33 14.48 11.82
CA SER A 159 13.35 13.28 10.98
C SER A 159 12.72 12.06 11.64
N VAL A 160 12.91 11.90 12.96
CA VAL A 160 12.34 10.79 13.74
C VAL A 160 10.84 10.99 13.92
N ALA A 161 10.39 12.20 14.24
CA ALA A 161 8.97 12.51 14.39
C ALA A 161 8.20 12.29 13.07
N ILE A 162 8.76 12.75 11.94
CA ILE A 162 8.21 12.53 10.60
C ILE A 162 8.14 11.03 10.28
N ALA A 163 9.20 10.27 10.55
CA ALA A 163 9.20 8.82 10.31
C ALA A 163 8.15 8.08 11.16
N VAL A 164 7.92 8.53 12.40
CA VAL A 164 6.85 7.99 13.27
C VAL A 164 5.48 8.30 12.69
N ALA A 165 5.22 9.54 12.27
CA ALA A 165 3.94 9.91 11.64
C ALA A 165 3.71 9.17 10.31
N ALA A 166 4.75 8.99 9.48
CA ALA A 166 4.69 8.16 8.28
C ALA A 166 4.34 6.70 8.63
N HIS A 167 4.84 6.19 9.76
CA HIS A 167 4.50 4.86 10.23
C HIS A 167 3.04 4.72 10.68
N VAL A 168 2.45 5.76 11.28
CA VAL A 168 0.99 5.82 11.53
C VAL A 168 0.21 5.66 10.23
N GLN A 169 0.55 6.47 9.21
CA GLN A 169 -0.10 6.39 7.90
C GLN A 169 0.01 4.98 7.31
N ARG A 170 1.21 4.39 7.34
CA ARG A 170 1.50 3.06 6.80
C ARG A 170 0.66 1.95 7.44
N VAL A 171 0.62 1.89 8.77
CA VAL A 171 -0.10 0.82 9.49
C VAL A 171 -1.62 1.00 9.38
N ALA A 172 -2.12 2.24 9.42
CA ALA A 172 -3.53 2.52 9.18
C ALA A 172 -3.98 2.11 7.77
N LEU A 173 -3.15 2.40 6.75
CA LEU A 173 -3.41 1.97 5.37
C LEU A 173 -3.38 0.45 5.21
N GLU A 174 -2.46 -0.23 5.91
CA GLU A 174 -2.41 -1.70 5.90
C GLU A 174 -3.68 -2.31 6.52
N LEU A 175 -4.22 -1.73 7.59
CA LEU A 175 -5.53 -2.12 8.14
C LEU A 175 -6.66 -1.91 7.13
N CYS A 176 -6.67 -0.79 6.39
CA CYS A 176 -7.62 -0.59 5.30
C CYS A 176 -7.48 -1.65 4.21
N GLY A 177 -6.24 -2.03 3.85
CA GLY A 177 -5.98 -3.11 2.90
C GLY A 177 -6.47 -4.47 3.38
N LEU A 178 -6.31 -4.76 4.68
CA LEU A 178 -6.83 -5.97 5.31
C LEU A 178 -8.36 -6.04 5.25
N TRP A 179 -9.04 -4.91 5.48
CA TRP A 179 -10.48 -4.78 5.31
C TRP A 179 -10.91 -5.06 3.87
N THR A 180 -10.28 -4.40 2.88
CA THR A 180 -10.61 -4.63 1.45
C THR A 180 -10.35 -6.07 1.03
N TYR A 181 -9.28 -6.67 1.55
CA TYR A 181 -8.98 -8.07 1.30
C TYR A 181 -10.10 -8.98 1.82
N ALA A 182 -10.50 -8.82 3.08
CA ALA A 182 -11.52 -9.64 3.71
C ALA A 182 -12.92 -9.48 3.09
N GLU A 183 -13.38 -8.24 2.92
CA GLU A 183 -14.76 -7.95 2.51
C GLU A 183 -14.99 -8.05 1.00
N VAL A 184 -13.93 -7.87 0.20
CA VAL A 184 -14.07 -7.78 -1.26
C VAL A 184 -13.29 -8.89 -1.95
N VAL A 185 -12.00 -9.03 -1.66
CA VAL A 185 -11.14 -9.93 -2.44
C VAL A 185 -11.41 -11.39 -2.11
N VAL A 186 -11.54 -11.76 -0.82
CA VAL A 186 -11.85 -13.15 -0.43
C VAL A 186 -13.15 -13.63 -1.08
N PRO A 187 -14.30 -12.92 -0.97
CA PRO A 187 -15.52 -13.31 -1.68
C PRO A 187 -15.37 -13.42 -3.19
N ARG A 188 -14.58 -12.53 -3.83
CA ARG A 188 -14.30 -12.62 -5.27
C ARG A 188 -13.44 -13.83 -5.63
N THR A 189 -12.49 -14.22 -4.76
CA THR A 189 -11.67 -15.41 -4.99
C THR A 189 -12.51 -16.69 -4.94
N GLU A 190 -13.47 -16.77 -4.03
CA GLU A 190 -14.37 -17.92 -3.85
C GLU A 190 -15.49 -17.96 -4.90
N SER A 191 -15.86 -16.81 -5.45
CA SER A 191 -16.82 -16.70 -6.55
C SER A 191 -16.26 -17.23 -7.87
N SER A 192 -17.13 -17.81 -8.71
CA SER A 192 -16.81 -18.16 -10.10
C SER A 192 -16.93 -16.99 -11.08
N VAL A 193 -17.41 -15.83 -10.62
CA VAL A 193 -17.60 -14.63 -11.45
C VAL A 193 -16.25 -14.02 -11.82
N ASP A 194 -16.12 -13.53 -13.05
CA ASP A 194 -14.98 -12.73 -13.49
C ASP A 194 -15.21 -11.23 -13.21
N PHE A 195 -14.34 -10.64 -12.41
CA PHE A 195 -14.33 -9.23 -12.03
C PHE A 195 -13.22 -8.44 -12.73
N SER A 196 -12.57 -9.02 -13.76
CA SER A 196 -11.48 -8.39 -14.52
C SER A 196 -11.82 -6.99 -15.05
N ALA A 197 -13.07 -6.78 -15.51
CA ALA A 197 -13.58 -5.48 -15.95
C ALA A 197 -13.88 -4.49 -14.82
N ARG A 198 -13.87 -4.93 -13.55
CA ARG A 198 -14.20 -4.14 -12.35
C ARG A 198 -12.97 -3.98 -11.46
N VAL A 199 -11.98 -3.27 -11.99
CA VAL A 199 -10.70 -3.00 -11.33
C VAL A 199 -10.91 -2.20 -10.04
N LEU A 200 -10.32 -2.69 -8.94
CA LEU A 200 -10.37 -2.09 -7.62
C LEU A 200 -9.42 -0.89 -7.53
N PRO A 201 -9.79 0.19 -6.80
CA PRO A 201 -8.94 1.36 -6.60
C PRO A 201 -7.89 1.11 -5.49
N VAL A 202 -7.11 0.05 -5.62
CA VAL A 202 -6.08 -0.41 -4.67
C VAL A 202 -4.69 -0.35 -5.30
N VAL A 203 -3.62 -0.44 -4.50
CA VAL A 203 -2.23 -0.32 -4.98
C VAL A 203 -1.85 -1.44 -5.95
N GLY A 204 -2.45 -2.63 -5.81
CA GLY A 204 -2.17 -3.79 -6.65
C GLY A 204 -0.82 -4.45 -6.36
N GLY A 205 -0.33 -5.26 -7.29
CA GLY A 205 0.94 -5.96 -7.08
C GLY A 205 1.56 -6.54 -8.35
N PHE A 206 2.86 -6.82 -8.22
CA PHE A 206 3.63 -7.48 -9.27
C PHE A 206 3.58 -8.99 -9.08
N ALA A 207 2.92 -9.70 -9.99
CA ALA A 207 2.92 -11.16 -10.02
C ALA A 207 4.16 -11.68 -10.77
N ARG A 208 4.77 -12.74 -10.26
CA ARG A 208 5.84 -13.49 -10.95
C ARG A 208 5.35 -14.84 -11.50
N GLU A 209 4.26 -15.36 -10.95
CA GLU A 209 3.63 -16.61 -11.38
C GLU A 209 2.38 -16.34 -12.22
N ALA A 210 2.20 -17.11 -13.30
CA ALA A 210 1.03 -16.99 -14.19
C ALA A 210 -0.30 -17.20 -13.45
N SER A 211 -0.34 -18.13 -12.49
CA SER A 211 -1.53 -18.40 -11.67
C SER A 211 -1.94 -17.19 -10.84
N ASP A 212 -0.95 -16.47 -10.30
CA ASP A 212 -1.16 -15.36 -9.40
C ASP A 212 -1.61 -14.13 -10.22
N ALA A 213 -1.00 -13.92 -11.40
CA ALA A 213 -1.42 -12.89 -12.36
C ALA A 213 -2.86 -13.12 -12.85
N ALA A 214 -3.20 -14.36 -13.22
CA ALA A 214 -4.55 -14.72 -13.65
C ALA A 214 -5.58 -14.47 -12.54
N LEU A 215 -5.27 -14.89 -11.31
CA LEU A 215 -6.17 -14.71 -10.18
C LEU A 215 -6.34 -13.23 -9.81
N PHE A 216 -5.25 -12.45 -9.71
CA PHE A 216 -5.32 -11.00 -9.45
C PHE A 216 -6.19 -10.29 -10.49
N THR A 217 -5.95 -10.58 -11.77
CA THR A 217 -6.71 -10.00 -12.89
C THR A 217 -8.18 -10.35 -12.75
N ARG A 218 -8.50 -11.63 -12.56
CA ARG A 218 -9.88 -12.13 -12.42
C ARG A 218 -10.62 -11.46 -11.27
N VAL A 219 -9.99 -11.26 -10.12
CA VAL A 219 -10.65 -10.61 -8.96
C VAL A 219 -10.65 -9.08 -9.04
N GLY A 220 -10.07 -8.51 -10.10
CA GLY A 220 -10.04 -7.08 -10.36
C GLY A 220 -8.97 -6.32 -9.57
N ILE A 221 -7.90 -6.97 -9.10
CA ILE A 221 -6.75 -6.26 -8.51
C ILE A 221 -5.88 -5.71 -9.66
N PRO A 222 -5.42 -4.45 -9.59
CA PRO A 222 -4.40 -3.93 -10.51
C PRO A 222 -3.19 -4.87 -10.58
N THR A 223 -2.93 -5.42 -11.77
CA THR A 223 -1.97 -6.51 -11.96
C THR A 223 -0.85 -6.08 -12.87
N TRP A 224 0.38 -6.34 -12.45
CA TRP A 224 1.57 -6.26 -13.31
C TRP A 224 2.27 -7.61 -13.29
N TYR A 225 2.36 -8.27 -14.43
CA TYR A 225 2.92 -9.61 -14.56
C TYR A 225 4.34 -9.53 -15.12
N LEU A 226 5.32 -10.03 -14.37
CA LEU A 226 6.67 -10.29 -14.84
C LEU A 226 6.67 -11.58 -15.64
N GLN A 227 6.81 -11.50 -16.95
CA GLN A 227 6.85 -12.67 -17.82
C GLN A 227 7.97 -12.60 -18.86
N PRO A 228 8.44 -13.75 -19.37
CA PRO A 228 9.42 -13.78 -20.44
C PRO A 228 8.91 -13.06 -21.69
N LEU A 229 9.78 -12.29 -22.34
CA LEU A 229 9.48 -11.73 -23.65
C LEU A 229 9.52 -12.85 -24.69
N THR A 230 8.36 -13.19 -25.27
CA THR A 230 8.24 -14.21 -26.31
C THR A 230 7.52 -13.66 -27.54
N HIS A 231 7.70 -14.32 -28.69
CA HIS A 231 6.98 -13.96 -29.92
C HIS A 231 5.45 -14.14 -29.85
N GLN A 232 4.95 -14.83 -28.82
CA GLN A 232 3.52 -15.10 -28.62
C GLN A 232 2.84 -14.02 -27.77
N LEU A 233 3.60 -13.12 -27.15
CA LEU A 233 3.05 -12.08 -26.28
C LEU A 233 2.38 -10.99 -27.13
N GLY A 234 1.04 -10.92 -27.07
CA GLY A 234 0.29 -9.82 -27.64
C GLY A 234 0.41 -8.57 -26.78
N VAL A 235 1.00 -7.50 -27.33
CA VAL A 235 1.12 -6.20 -26.64
C VAL A 235 0.37 -5.12 -27.43
N TRP A 236 -0.62 -4.47 -26.80
CA TRP A 236 -1.36 -3.37 -27.43
C TRP A 236 -0.57 -2.06 -27.44
N ARG A 237 0.14 -1.73 -26.35
CA ARG A 237 0.92 -0.50 -26.23
C ARG A 237 2.18 -0.72 -25.39
N VAL A 238 3.32 -0.20 -25.87
CA VAL A 238 4.54 -0.09 -25.07
C VAL A 238 4.53 1.27 -24.36
N VAL A 239 4.82 1.26 -23.07
CA VAL A 239 4.92 2.47 -22.22
C VAL A 239 6.32 2.55 -21.62
N GLU A 240 6.74 3.76 -21.29
CA GLU A 240 7.96 4.01 -20.51
C GLU A 240 7.72 3.66 -19.04
#